data_AF-A0A8E4BIL7-F1
#
_entry.id   AF-A0A8E4BIL7-F1
#
_cell.length_a   1.000
_cell.length_b   1.000
_cell.length_c   1.000
_cell.angle_alpha   90.00
_cell.angle_beta   90.00
_cell.angle_gamma   90.00
#
_symmetry.space_group_name_H-M   'P 1'
#
loop_
_entity.id
_entity.type
_entity.pdbx_description
1 polymer ?
#
loop_
_entity_poly.entity_id
_entity_poly.type
_entity_poly.pdbx_seq_one_letter_code
_entity_poly.pdbx_strand_id
1 'polypeptide(L)'
;GGGVVHTFVVGDKAHPESEGIYARLEQLVPKLKKAGYVPHLDSSLRDIPDYEKEAELCGHSEKLAIAYALNRTPEGTTIRVVKNLRVCEDCHTAIAYISNIEKRTIICRDASRFHVYKEGK
;
A
#
# COMPACT_ATOMS: atom_id res chain seq x y z
N GLY A 1 -9.76 10.49 21.74
CA GLY A 1 -10.28 11.05 20.48
C GLY A 1 -10.47 9.90 19.52
N GLY A 2 -11.73 9.55 19.21
CA GLY A 2 -12.04 8.44 18.32
C GLY A 2 -11.84 8.86 16.87
N GLY A 3 -10.88 8.25 16.18
CA GLY A 3 -10.78 8.33 14.72
C GLY A 3 -11.71 7.32 14.07
N VAL A 4 -12.11 7.58 12.82
CA VAL A 4 -12.82 6.60 11.99
C VAL A 4 -11.83 5.52 11.57
N VAL A 5 -12.14 4.26 11.88
CA VAL A 5 -11.34 3.11 11.45
C VAL A 5 -11.89 2.62 10.12
N HIS A 6 -11.02 2.55 9.12
CA HIS A 6 -11.33 1.94 7.83
C HIS A 6 -10.56 0.63 7.71
N THR A 7 -11.26 -0.43 7.33
CA THR A 7 -10.68 -1.76 7.16
C THR A 7 -10.63 -2.09 5.67
N PHE A 8 -9.50 -2.65 5.24
CA PHE A 8 -9.27 -3.04 3.86
C PHE A 8 -8.84 -4.50 3.82
N VAL A 9 -9.49 -5.28 2.95
CA VAL A 9 -9.17 -6.68 2.68
C VAL A 9 -8.87 -6.83 1.19
N VAL A 10 -7.95 -7.72 0.84
CA VAL A 10 -7.56 -7.95 -0.55
C VAL A 10 -8.79 -8.38 -1.37
N GLY A 11 -9.03 -7.69 -2.48
CA GLY A 11 -10.17 -7.96 -3.37
C GLY A 11 -11.53 -7.45 -2.86
N ASP A 12 -11.59 -6.87 -1.66
CA ASP A 12 -12.81 -6.29 -1.13
C ASP A 12 -13.10 -4.93 -1.78
N LYS A 13 -14.28 -4.84 -2.41
CA LYS A 13 -14.79 -3.63 -3.07
C LYS A 13 -16.02 -3.05 -2.34
N ALA A 14 -16.32 -3.51 -1.13
CA ALA A 14 -17.45 -3.03 -0.34
C ALA A 14 -17.22 -1.63 0.26
N HIS A 15 -15.97 -1.12 0.24
CA HIS A 15 -15.70 0.23 0.70
C HIS A 15 -16.38 1.26 -0.24
N PRO A 16 -17.13 2.25 0.28
CA PRO A 16 -17.84 3.22 -0.57
C PRO A 16 -16.94 4.00 -1.55
N GLU A 17 -15.65 4.09 -1.21
CA GLU A 17 -14.64 4.78 -2.01
C GLU A 17 -13.70 3.85 -2.76
N SER A 18 -14.03 2.55 -2.88
CA SER A 18 -13.16 1.56 -3.54
C SER A 18 -12.70 2.03 -4.91
N GLU A 19 -13.58 2.60 -5.74
CA GLU A 19 -13.22 3.12 -7.06
C GLU A 19 -12.07 4.13 -7.01
N GLY A 20 -12.17 5.15 -6.14
CA GLY A 20 -11.12 6.17 -5.99
C GLY A 20 -9.83 5.61 -5.40
N ILE A 21 -9.91 4.58 -4.55
CA ILE A 21 -8.74 3.90 -3.98
C ILE A 21 -8.00 3.11 -5.08
N TYR A 22 -8.72 2.32 -5.87
CA TYR A 22 -8.13 1.55 -6.97
C TYR A 22 -7.58 2.47 -8.06
N ALA A 23 -8.28 3.54 -8.42
CA ALA A 23 -7.77 4.54 -9.35
C ALA A 23 -6.47 5.20 -8.85
N ARG A 24 -6.36 5.45 -7.54
CA ARG A 24 -5.10 5.97 -6.97
C ARG A 24 -3.96 4.95 -7.06
N LEU A 25 -4.24 3.66 -6.87
CA LEU A 25 -3.25 2.61 -7.07
C LEU A 25 -2.79 2.52 -8.53
N GLU A 26 -3.71 2.56 -9.48
CA GLU A 26 -3.39 2.58 -10.92
C GLU A 26 -2.51 3.77 -11.31
N GLN A 27 -2.66 4.92 -10.64
CA GLN A 27 -1.78 6.08 -10.82
C GLN A 27 -0.40 5.91 -10.17
N LEU A 28 -0.30 5.17 -9.07
CA LEU A 28 0.95 4.94 -8.34
C LEU A 28 1.82 3.90 -9.04
N VAL A 29 1.24 2.80 -9.52
CA VAL A 29 1.97 1.70 -10.18
C VAL A 29 2.98 2.17 -11.25
N PRO A 30 2.61 2.99 -12.25
CA PRO A 30 3.57 3.44 -13.26
C PRO A 30 4.65 4.36 -12.68
N LYS A 31 4.34 5.16 -11.66
CA LYS A 31 5.36 5.99 -10.96
C LYS A 31 6.35 5.12 -10.21
N LEU A 32 5.88 4.07 -9.55
CA LEU A 32 6.71 3.10 -8.85
C LEU A 32 7.63 2.39 -9.85
N LYS A 33 7.08 1.83 -10.94
CA LYS A 33 7.87 1.18 -12.00
C LYS A 33 8.91 2.14 -12.60
N LYS A 34 8.56 3.41 -12.86
CA LYS A 34 9.50 4.44 -13.33
C LYS A 34 10.61 4.77 -12.33
N ALA A 35 10.34 4.66 -11.03
CA ALA A 35 11.34 4.85 -9.98
C ALA A 35 12.25 3.62 -9.78
N GLY A 36 11.96 2.50 -10.44
CA GLY A 36 12.73 1.25 -10.37
C GLY A 36 12.14 0.19 -9.44
N TYR A 37 10.90 0.35 -8.97
CA TYR A 37 10.21 -0.70 -8.23
C TYR A 37 9.88 -1.87 -9.16
N VAL A 38 10.30 -3.07 -8.74
CA VAL A 38 9.97 -4.34 -9.37
C VAL A 38 9.14 -5.15 -8.37
N PRO A 39 7.91 -5.56 -8.73
CA PRO A 39 7.08 -6.38 -7.84
C PRO A 39 7.76 -7.70 -7.48
N HIS A 40 7.78 -8.05 -6.19
CA HIS A 40 8.28 -9.35 -5.73
C HIS A 40 7.18 -10.41 -5.86
N LEU A 41 7.09 -11.05 -7.04
CA LEU A 41 6.01 -11.97 -7.40
C LEU A 41 5.90 -13.21 -6.49
N ASP A 42 7.02 -13.64 -5.90
CA ASP A 42 7.07 -14.73 -4.91
C ASP A 42 6.34 -14.39 -3.59
N SER A 43 5.92 -13.13 -3.41
CA SER A 43 5.06 -12.73 -2.30
C SER A 43 3.61 -13.19 -2.47
N SER A 44 3.20 -13.68 -3.65
CA SER A 44 1.90 -14.33 -3.85
C SER A 44 2.01 -15.83 -3.52
N LEU A 45 1.11 -16.32 -2.66
CA LEU A 45 1.04 -17.74 -2.28
C LEU A 45 0.30 -18.61 -3.32
N ARG A 46 -0.25 -17.99 -4.37
CA ARG A 46 -1.06 -18.68 -5.39
C ARG A 46 -0.22 -18.95 -6.64
N ASP A 47 -0.31 -20.17 -7.15
CA ASP A 47 0.30 -20.56 -8.42
C ASP A 47 -0.58 -20.10 -9.61
N ILE A 48 -0.52 -18.80 -9.87
CA ILE A 48 -1.25 -18.11 -10.96
C ILE A 48 -0.26 -17.40 -11.89
N PRO A 49 -0.68 -17.00 -13.10
CA PRO A 49 0.19 -16.25 -14.01
C PRO A 49 0.73 -14.95 -13.38
N ASP A 50 1.94 -14.55 -13.76
CA ASP A 50 2.63 -13.39 -13.17
C ASP A 50 1.84 -12.08 -13.29
N TYR A 51 1.06 -11.89 -14.36
CA TYR A 51 0.18 -10.71 -14.50
C TYR A 51 -0.94 -10.69 -13.44
N GLU A 52 -1.44 -11.87 -13.02
CA GLU A 52 -2.43 -12.00 -11.96
C GLU A 52 -1.79 -11.82 -10.58
N LYS A 53 -0.56 -12.34 -10.39
CA LYS A 53 0.24 -12.08 -9.18
C LYS A 53 0.52 -10.59 -9.01
N GLU A 54 0.91 -9.87 -10.06
CA GLU A 54 1.09 -8.42 -10.03
C GLU A 54 -0.20 -7.69 -9.64
N ALA A 55 -1.34 -8.10 -10.21
CA ALA A 55 -2.64 -7.51 -9.90
C ALA A 55 -3.05 -7.76 -8.43
N GLU A 56 -2.82 -8.96 -7.90
CA GLU A 56 -3.04 -9.31 -6.50
C GLU A 56 -2.15 -8.49 -5.56
N LEU A 57 -0.85 -8.43 -5.86
CA LEU A 57 0.13 -7.68 -5.07
C LEU A 57 -0.18 -6.19 -5.07
N CYS A 58 -0.73 -5.65 -6.16
CA CYS A 58 -1.24 -4.28 -6.20
C CYS A 58 -2.44 -4.07 -5.27
N GLY A 59 -3.28 -5.09 -5.10
CA GLY A 59 -4.47 -5.09 -4.25
C GLY A 59 -4.23 -5.42 -2.78
N HIS A 60 -2.97 -5.51 -2.32
CA HIS A 60 -2.68 -5.74 -0.91
C HIS A 60 -3.30 -4.66 -0.01
N SER A 61 -3.83 -5.09 1.14
CA SER A 61 -4.54 -4.24 2.12
C SER A 61 -3.76 -2.99 2.54
N GLU A 62 -2.43 -3.08 2.61
CA GLU A 62 -1.55 -1.96 2.97
C GLU A 62 -1.53 -0.91 1.87
N LYS A 63 -1.43 -1.33 0.61
CA LYS A 63 -1.43 -0.43 -0.54
C LYS A 63 -2.80 0.25 -0.66
N LEU A 64 -3.90 -0.50 -0.46
CA LEU A 64 -5.25 0.06 -0.41
C LEU A 64 -5.40 1.11 0.70
N ALA A 65 -4.95 0.80 1.92
CA ALA A 65 -5.01 1.73 3.05
C ALA A 65 -4.20 3.01 2.79
N ILE A 66 -3.01 2.90 2.19
CA ILE A 66 -2.17 4.05 1.86
C ILE A 66 -2.78 4.87 0.73
N ALA A 67 -3.31 4.23 -0.31
CA ALA A 67 -4.00 4.91 -1.41
C ALA A 67 -5.22 5.70 -0.89
N TYR A 68 -6.01 5.09 0.00
CA TYR A 68 -7.10 5.78 0.69
C TYR A 68 -6.61 7.01 1.48
N ALA A 69 -5.57 6.83 2.29
CA ALA A 69 -5.01 7.91 3.09
C ALA A 69 -4.45 9.06 2.23
N LEU A 70 -3.79 8.75 1.10
CA LEU A 70 -3.28 9.75 0.16
C LEU A 70 -4.40 10.61 -0.44
N ASN A 71 -5.55 10.00 -0.76
CA ASN A 71 -6.70 10.72 -1.30
C ASN A 71 -7.38 11.64 -0.27
N ARG A 72 -7.33 11.28 1.02
CA ARG A 72 -8.09 11.94 2.08
C ARG A 72 -7.30 12.90 2.95
N THR A 73 -5.97 12.93 2.81
CA THR A 73 -5.12 13.76 3.68
C THR A 73 -4.23 14.71 2.86
N PRO A 74 -3.98 15.93 3.35
CA PRO A 74 -3.12 16.90 2.67
C PRO A 74 -1.70 16.38 2.44
N GLU A 75 -1.01 16.92 1.43
CA GLU A 75 0.40 16.63 1.18
C GLU A 75 1.27 16.83 2.43
N GLY A 76 2.30 16.00 2.59
CA GLY A 76 3.17 16.00 3.78
C GLY A 76 2.57 15.36 5.03
N THR A 77 1.27 15.06 5.08
CA THR A 77 0.65 14.40 6.24
C THR A 77 1.26 13.02 6.48
N THR A 78 1.65 12.72 7.72
CA THR A 78 2.11 11.38 8.11
C THR A 78 0.97 10.37 8.03
N ILE A 79 1.15 9.30 7.25
CA ILE A 79 0.19 8.21 7.11
C ILE A 79 0.51 7.13 8.15
N ARG A 80 -0.51 6.60 8.83
CA ARG A 80 -0.38 5.50 9.79
C ARG A 80 -1.25 4.33 9.36
N VAL A 81 -0.65 3.16 9.21
CA VAL A 81 -1.32 1.90 8.82
C VAL A 81 -1.12 0.89 9.93
N VAL A 82 -2.16 0.14 10.26
CA VAL A 82 -2.10 -0.98 11.21
C VAL A 82 -2.54 -2.24 10.51
N LYS A 83 -1.75 -3.30 10.61
CA LYS A 83 -2.03 -4.62 10.04
C LYS A 83 -1.87 -5.71 11.10
N ASN A 84 -2.77 -6.69 11.07
CA ASN A 84 -2.75 -7.83 12.00
C ASN A 84 -1.84 -8.97 11.53
N LEU A 85 -1.28 -8.88 10.32
CA LEU A 85 -0.35 -9.82 9.73
C LEU A 85 0.95 -9.10 9.40
N ARG A 86 2.06 -9.85 9.33
CA ARG A 86 3.36 -9.31 8.90
C ARG A 86 3.24 -8.69 7.51
N VAL A 87 3.86 -7.52 7.33
CA VAL A 87 3.94 -6.88 6.00
C VAL A 87 4.82 -7.75 5.10
N CYS A 88 4.35 -8.04 3.89
CA CYS A 88 5.13 -8.82 2.93
C CYS A 88 6.28 -7.99 2.34
N GLU A 89 7.30 -8.65 1.80
CA GLU A 89 8.48 -8.00 1.24
C GLU A 89 8.14 -7.05 0.09
N ASP A 90 7.22 -7.45 -0.78
CA ASP A 90 6.71 -6.58 -1.84
C ASP A 90 6.09 -5.28 -1.29
N CYS A 91 5.28 -5.39 -0.23
CA CYS A 91 4.70 -4.22 0.41
C CYS A 91 5.76 -3.37 1.10
N HIS A 92 6.79 -3.95 1.72
CA HIS A 92 7.90 -3.17 2.27
C HIS A 92 8.53 -2.26 1.21
N THR A 93 8.92 -2.86 0.10
CA THR A 93 9.56 -2.15 -1.01
C THR A 93 8.61 -1.11 -1.58
N ALA A 94 7.38 -1.48 -1.91
CA ALA A 94 6.40 -0.55 -2.48
C ALA A 94 6.12 0.64 -1.56
N ILE A 95 5.95 0.43 -0.25
CA ILE A 95 5.67 1.51 0.71
C ILE A 95 6.84 2.49 0.80
N ALA A 96 8.08 1.99 0.78
CA ALA A 96 9.28 2.83 0.73
C ALA A 96 9.27 3.73 -0.51
N TYR A 97 9.03 3.16 -1.70
CA TYR A 97 8.93 3.94 -2.93
C TYR A 97 7.79 4.97 -2.89
N ILE A 98 6.60 4.59 -2.39
CA ILE A 98 5.47 5.51 -2.22
C ILE A 98 5.87 6.67 -1.29
N SER A 99 6.54 6.39 -0.18
CA SER A 99 7.04 7.42 0.74
C SER A 99 7.95 8.43 0.03
N ASN A 100 8.87 7.97 -0.83
CA ASN A 100 9.76 8.86 -1.58
C ASN A 100 9.03 9.67 -2.67
N ILE A 101 8.12 9.05 -3.42
CA ILE A 101 7.42 9.67 -4.54
C ILE A 101 6.43 10.73 -4.04
N GLU A 102 5.63 10.35 -3.05
CA GLU A 102 4.56 11.21 -2.50
C GLU A 102 5.09 12.14 -1.40
N LYS A 103 6.38 12.06 -1.07
CA LYS A 103 7.07 12.87 -0.06
C LYS A 103 6.36 12.83 1.30
N ARG A 104 5.95 11.63 1.71
CA ARG A 104 5.23 11.40 2.98
C ARG A 104 5.97 10.41 3.86
N THR A 105 5.96 10.66 5.17
CA THR A 105 6.33 9.64 6.14
C THR A 105 5.17 8.68 6.30
N ILE A 106 5.43 7.38 6.19
CA ILE A 106 4.44 6.31 6.38
C ILE A 106 4.90 5.47 7.56
N ILE A 107 4.03 5.25 8.54
CA ILE A 107 4.30 4.41 9.70
C ILE A 107 3.37 3.21 9.60
N CYS A 108 3.93 2.02 9.46
CA CYS A 108 3.17 0.78 9.45
C CYS A 108 3.44 0.00 10.74
N ARG A 109 2.39 -0.36 11.47
CA ARG A 109 2.46 -1.31 12.57
C ARG A 109 1.92 -2.64 12.08
N ASP A 110 2.74 -3.67 12.10
CA ASP A 110 2.29 -5.03 11.79
C ASP A 110 2.25 -5.90 13.06
N ALA A 111 1.96 -7.20 12.91
CA ALA A 111 1.91 -8.14 14.03
C ALA A 111 3.24 -8.31 14.78
N SER A 112 4.36 -7.94 14.16
CA SER A 112 5.71 -8.18 14.66
C SER A 112 6.37 -6.90 15.20
N ARG A 113 6.20 -5.75 14.54
CA ARG A 113 6.93 -4.51 14.83
C ARG A 113 6.33 -3.28 14.14
N PHE A 114 6.93 -2.13 14.47
CA PHE A 114 6.71 -0.88 13.75
C PHE A 114 7.76 -0.69 12.67
N HIS A 115 7.31 -0.18 11.53
CA HIS A 115 8.11 0.19 10.37
C HIS A 115 7.87 1.66 10.08
N VAL A 116 8.94 2.42 9.92
CA VAL A 116 8.87 3.83 9.55
C VAL A 116 9.51 3.97 8.19
N TYR A 117 8.71 4.40 7.23
CA TYR A 117 9.15 4.65 5.87
C TYR A 117 9.27 6.15 5.65
N LYS A 118 10.46 6.61 5.30
CA LYS A 118 10.75 8.02 5.03
C LYS A 118 11.79 8.13 3.92
N GLU A 119 11.47 8.92 2.90
CA GLU A 119 12.41 9.22 1.79
C GLU A 119 12.94 7.95 1.09
N GLY A 120 12.12 6.90 1.02
CA GLY A 120 12.50 5.66 0.33
C GLY A 120 13.21 4.62 1.17
N LYS A 121 13.30 4.81 2.49
CA LYS A 121 13.90 3.88 3.45
C LYS A 121 12.90 3.46 4.50
#